data_AF-A0A132P4H0-F1
#
_entry.id   AF-A0A132P4H0-F1
#
_cell.length_a   1.000
_cell.length_b   1.000
_cell.length_c   1.000
_cell.angle_alpha   90.00
_cell.angle_beta   90.00
_cell.angle_gamma   90.00
#
_symmetry.space_group_name_H-M   'P 1'
#
loop_
_entity.id
_entity.type
_entity.pdbx_description
1 polymer ?
#
loop_
_entity_poly.entity_id
_entity_poly.type
_entity_poly.pdbx_seq_one_letter_code
_entity_poly.pdbx_strand_id
1 'polypeptide(L)'
;MVVFSMNYILYVLLVVYAIIYIKQIVNAVSEITTINYLLTTIEKVINDLKRLNDHSGSYKSDPYFQNNVTPIREIMVKEMPRINKVLPYSLVTLSLNQSDDILEENFRIIASQIFDKNNEIHYRKFWFLNPLIALKKFFLLPSEILSWFGINLSTFPGRIFSLVIWVTSLFAQETISQILSFVITHFFKGQK
;
A
#
# COMPACT_ATOMS: atom_id res chain seq x y z
N MET A 1 29.12 18.56 25.21
CA MET A 1 28.67 17.17 24.93
C MET A 1 27.30 17.09 24.24
N VAL A 2 26.49 18.15 24.22
CA VAL A 2 25.12 18.16 23.63
C VAL A 2 25.12 18.14 22.08
N VAL A 3 26.09 18.77 21.42
CA VAL A 3 26.18 18.84 19.94
C VAL A 3 26.29 17.46 19.28
N PHE A 4 26.99 16.51 19.91
CA PHE A 4 27.11 15.15 19.39
C PHE A 4 25.78 14.37 19.45
N SER A 5 24.97 14.58 20.49
CA SER A 5 23.66 13.91 20.63
C SER A 5 22.61 14.44 19.63
N MET A 6 22.64 15.74 19.33
CA MET A 6 21.72 16.37 18.39
C MET A 6 21.97 15.90 16.94
N ASN A 7 23.23 15.66 16.60
CA ASN A 7 23.60 15.08 15.31
C ASN A 7 23.11 13.63 15.16
N TYR A 8 23.24 12.81 16.20
CA TYR A 8 22.81 11.40 16.15
C TYR A 8 21.31 11.26 15.91
N ILE A 9 20.48 12.05 16.60
CA ILE A 9 19.02 12.06 16.41
C ILE A 9 18.66 12.45 14.97
N LEU A 10 19.30 13.49 14.43
CA LEU A 10 19.11 13.90 13.05
C LEU A 10 19.47 12.79 12.05
N TYR A 11 20.59 12.08 12.27
CA TYR A 11 20.98 10.94 11.44
C TYR A 11 19.95 9.81 11.50
N VAL A 12 19.44 9.46 12.68
CA VAL A 12 18.40 8.42 12.83
C VAL A 12 17.13 8.82 12.06
N LEU A 13 16.68 10.07 12.19
CA LEU A 13 15.48 10.56 11.48
C LEU A 13 15.68 10.54 9.95
N LEU A 14 16.86 10.91 9.47
CA LEU A 14 17.21 10.84 8.03
C LEU A 14 17.20 9.41 7.51
N VAL A 15 17.74 8.45 8.27
CA VAL A 15 17.71 7.03 7.91
C VAL A 15 16.28 6.51 7.84
N VAL A 16 15.44 6.82 8.84
CA VAL A 16 14.02 6.42 8.84
C VAL A 16 13.27 7.03 7.65
N TYR A 17 13.50 8.32 7.36
CA TYR A 17 12.94 8.97 6.19
C TYR A 17 13.38 8.29 4.88
N ALA A 18 14.66 7.99 4.73
CA ALA A 18 15.19 7.30 3.55
C ALA A 18 14.53 5.92 3.35
N ILE A 19 14.35 5.15 4.43
CA ILE A 19 13.65 3.85 4.37
C ILE A 19 12.22 4.01 3.87
N ILE A 20 11.46 5.00 4.38
CA ILE A 20 10.08 5.26 3.95
C ILE A 20 10.04 5.66 2.47
N TYR A 21 10.96 6.51 2.05
CA TYR A 21 11.04 6.98 0.67
C TYR A 21 11.37 5.82 -0.29
N ILE A 22 12.34 4.96 0.05
CA ILE A 22 12.65 3.76 -0.72
C ILE A 22 11.43 2.83 -0.77
N LYS A 23 10.78 2.58 0.37
CA LYS A 23 9.56 1.74 0.42
C LYS A 23 8.44 2.29 -0.46
N GLN A 24 8.26 3.62 -0.51
CA GLN A 24 7.30 4.26 -1.41
C GLN A 24 7.60 3.96 -2.88
N ILE A 25 8.86 4.09 -3.29
CA ILE A 25 9.28 3.81 -4.68
C ILE A 25 9.07 2.32 -4.99
N VAL A 26 9.53 1.42 -4.13
CA VAL A 26 9.39 -0.03 -4.31
C VAL A 26 7.92 -0.44 -4.42
N ASN A 27 7.05 0.10 -3.57
CA ASN A 27 5.62 -0.17 -3.62
C ASN A 27 5.00 0.31 -4.93
N ALA A 28 5.34 1.52 -5.38
CA ALA A 28 4.83 2.07 -6.64
C ALA A 28 5.30 1.24 -7.85
N VAL A 29 6.58 0.86 -7.89
CA VAL A 29 7.11 -0.02 -8.94
C VAL A 29 6.41 -1.38 -8.92
N SER A 30 6.20 -1.98 -7.75
CA SER A 30 5.46 -3.24 -7.61
C SER A 30 4.00 -3.12 -8.08
N GLU A 31 3.34 -1.99 -7.83
CA GLU A 31 1.96 -1.75 -8.29
C GLU A 31 1.91 -1.65 -9.81
N ILE A 32 2.82 -0.87 -10.43
CA ILE A 32 2.94 -0.72 -11.88
C ILE A 32 3.18 -2.07 -12.56
N THR A 33 4.12 -2.88 -12.04
CA THR A 33 4.41 -4.20 -12.63
C THR A 33 3.22 -5.15 -12.50
N THR A 34 2.48 -5.09 -11.39
CA THR A 34 1.26 -5.89 -11.20
C THR A 34 0.17 -5.48 -12.19
N ILE A 35 -0.04 -4.18 -12.40
CA ILE A 35 -1.03 -3.67 -13.36
C ILE A 35 -0.68 -4.08 -14.79
N ASN A 36 0.57 -3.91 -15.20
CA ASN A 36 1.01 -4.33 -16.53
C ASN A 36 0.81 -5.84 -16.75
N TYR A 37 1.10 -6.65 -15.73
CA TYR A 37 0.85 -8.09 -15.78
C TYR A 37 -0.65 -8.43 -15.89
N LEU A 38 -1.50 -7.71 -15.16
CA LEU A 38 -2.95 -7.90 -15.23
C LEU A 38 -3.50 -7.48 -16.60
N LEU A 39 -3.01 -6.38 -17.17
CA LEU A 39 -3.39 -5.94 -18.51
C LEU A 39 -3.02 -6.96 -19.58
N THR A 40 -1.79 -7.50 -19.56
CA THR A 40 -1.39 -8.54 -20.52
C THR A 40 -2.22 -9.83 -20.35
N THR A 41 -2.59 -10.17 -19.12
CA THR A 41 -3.50 -11.29 -18.84
C THR A 41 -4.89 -11.04 -19.41
N ILE A 42 -5.44 -9.84 -19.22
CA ILE A 42 -6.75 -9.43 -19.74
C ILE A 42 -6.75 -9.42 -21.27
N GLU A 43 -5.73 -8.84 -21.89
CA GLU A 43 -5.57 -8.84 -23.35
C GLU A 43 -5.51 -10.26 -23.91
N LYS A 44 -4.78 -11.16 -23.24
CA LYS A 44 -4.73 -12.57 -23.61
C LYS A 44 -6.12 -13.21 -23.55
N VAL A 45 -6.84 -13.00 -22.45
CA VAL A 45 -8.22 -13.49 -22.27
C VAL A 45 -9.15 -12.96 -23.36
N ILE A 46 -9.11 -11.67 -23.67
CA ILE A 46 -9.93 -11.06 -24.71
C ILE A 46 -9.61 -11.65 -26.09
N ASN A 47 -8.31 -11.83 -26.40
CA ASN A 47 -7.87 -12.41 -27.67
C ASN A 47 -8.28 -13.87 -27.81
N ASP A 48 -8.19 -14.66 -26.73
CA ASP A 48 -8.62 -16.05 -26.70
C ASP A 48 -10.15 -16.15 -26.89
N LEU A 49 -10.94 -15.29 -26.22
CA LEU A 49 -12.39 -15.20 -26.42
C LEU A 49 -12.76 -14.80 -27.85
N LYS A 50 -12.04 -13.83 -28.44
CA LYS A 50 -12.28 -13.37 -29.81
C LYS A 50 -12.01 -14.49 -30.83
N ARG A 51 -10.90 -15.22 -30.67
CA ARG A 51 -10.56 -16.37 -31.51
C ARG A 51 -11.63 -17.45 -31.46
N LEU A 52 -12.22 -17.71 -30.28
CA LEU A 52 -13.31 -18.67 -30.14
C LEU A 52 -14.57 -18.21 -30.88
N ASN A 53 -14.94 -16.92 -30.79
CA ASN A 53 -16.09 -16.35 -31.50
C ASN A 53 -15.89 -16.30 -33.03
N ASP A 54 -14.66 -16.10 -33.51
CA ASP A 54 -14.37 -16.08 -34.95
C ASP A 54 -14.44 -17.48 -35.59
N HIS A 55 -14.34 -18.56 -34.80
CA HIS A 55 -14.45 -19.95 -35.26
C HIS A 55 -15.83 -20.57 -35.07
N SER A 56 -16.69 -20.01 -34.21
CA SER A 56 -18.06 -20.47 -34.00
C SER A 56 -19.05 -19.51 -34.65
N GLY A 57 -19.49 -19.86 -35.87
CA GLY A 57 -20.59 -19.17 -36.55
C GLY A 57 -21.89 -19.31 -35.76
N SER A 58 -22.12 -18.42 -34.80
CA SER A 58 -23.24 -18.37 -33.85
C SER A 58 -23.40 -19.62 -32.96
N TYR A 59 -23.46 -19.40 -31.65
CA TYR A 59 -24.44 -19.94 -30.70
C TYR A 59 -23.79 -20.17 -29.33
N LYS A 60 -24.37 -19.52 -28.32
CA LYS A 60 -24.13 -19.70 -26.87
C LYS A 60 -24.39 -21.14 -26.36
N SER A 61 -24.54 -22.13 -27.24
CA SER A 61 -24.97 -23.50 -26.91
C SER A 61 -24.06 -24.61 -27.45
N ASP A 62 -22.90 -24.28 -28.04
CA ASP A 62 -21.94 -25.31 -28.46
C ASP A 62 -21.16 -25.85 -27.24
N PRO A 63 -21.18 -27.17 -26.95
CA PRO A 63 -20.38 -27.77 -25.89
C PRO A 63 -18.86 -27.55 -26.07
N TYR A 64 -18.37 -27.26 -27.28
CA TYR A 64 -16.99 -26.80 -27.49
C TYR A 64 -16.71 -25.43 -26.86
N PHE A 65 -17.72 -24.58 -26.70
CA PHE A 65 -17.59 -23.26 -26.09
C PHE A 65 -17.51 -23.37 -24.56
N GLN A 66 -18.35 -24.20 -23.93
CA GLN A 66 -18.30 -24.44 -22.48
C GLN A 66 -16.97 -25.06 -22.02
N ASN A 67 -16.39 -25.95 -22.84
CA ASN A 67 -15.06 -26.53 -22.56
C ASN A 67 -13.90 -25.52 -22.67
N ASN A 68 -14.08 -24.40 -23.40
CA ASN A 68 -13.03 -23.41 -23.64
C ASN A 68 -13.17 -22.12 -22.79
N VAL A 69 -14.37 -21.82 -22.26
CA VAL A 69 -14.57 -20.71 -21.32
C VAL A 69 -14.13 -21.07 -19.89
N THR A 70 -14.21 -22.34 -19.52
CA THR A 70 -13.83 -22.84 -18.18
C THR A 70 -12.35 -22.55 -17.82
N PRO A 71 -11.36 -22.80 -18.71
CA PRO A 71 -9.96 -22.43 -18.44
C PRO A 71 -9.73 -20.92 -18.33
N ILE A 72 -10.47 -20.11 -19.09
CA ILE A 72 -10.39 -18.64 -19.07
C ILE A 72 -10.93 -18.10 -17.73
N ARG A 73 -12.04 -18.69 -17.26
CA ARG A 73 -12.63 -18.42 -15.95
C ARG A 73 -11.64 -18.75 -14.83
N GLU A 74 -10.98 -19.90 -14.90
CA GLU A 74 -9.96 -20.31 -13.93
C GLU A 74 -8.77 -19.35 -13.87
N ILE A 75 -8.29 -18.86 -15.02
CA ILE A 75 -7.20 -17.88 -15.08
C ILE A 75 -7.59 -16.61 -14.33
N MET A 76 -8.74 -16.01 -14.65
CA MET A 76 -9.14 -14.74 -14.05
C MET A 76 -9.48 -14.86 -12.56
N VAL A 77 -10.12 -15.97 -12.15
CA VAL A 77 -10.36 -16.25 -10.72
C VAL A 77 -9.04 -16.41 -9.96
N LYS A 78 -8.05 -17.09 -10.55
CA LYS A 78 -6.72 -17.25 -9.94
C LYS A 78 -5.99 -15.92 -9.75
N GLU A 79 -6.24 -14.93 -10.61
CA GLU A 79 -5.63 -13.61 -10.51
C GLU A 79 -6.35 -12.66 -9.55
N MET A 80 -7.50 -13.05 -8.97
CA MET A 80 -8.24 -12.25 -7.99
C MET A 80 -7.40 -11.70 -6.83
N PRO A 81 -6.44 -12.44 -6.24
CA PRO A 81 -5.58 -11.87 -5.19
C PRO A 81 -4.74 -10.68 -5.68
N ARG A 82 -4.25 -10.71 -6.93
CA ARG A 82 -3.49 -9.61 -7.52
C ARG A 82 -4.39 -8.44 -7.88
N ILE A 83 -5.59 -8.74 -8.39
CA ILE A 83 -6.62 -7.76 -8.68
C ILE A 83 -7.00 -7.00 -7.40
N ASN A 84 -7.29 -7.70 -6.30
CA ASN A 84 -7.65 -7.09 -5.02
C ASN A 84 -6.51 -6.27 -4.39
N LYS A 85 -5.25 -6.61 -4.65
CA LYS A 85 -4.09 -5.81 -4.20
C LYS A 85 -4.06 -4.44 -4.88
N VAL A 86 -4.44 -4.38 -6.15
CA VAL A 86 -4.42 -3.16 -6.97
C VAL A 86 -5.74 -2.38 -6.87
N LEU A 87 -6.85 -3.10 -6.73
CA LEU A 87 -8.21 -2.59 -6.63
C LEU A 87 -8.84 -3.04 -5.30
N PRO A 88 -8.38 -2.50 -4.15
CA PRO A 88 -8.87 -2.91 -2.82
C PRO A 88 -10.35 -2.61 -2.58
N TYR A 89 -10.96 -1.76 -3.42
CA TYR A 89 -12.37 -1.39 -3.37
C TYR A 89 -13.15 -1.90 -4.59
N SER A 90 -12.69 -2.98 -5.23
CA SER A 90 -13.46 -3.62 -6.29
C SER A 90 -14.85 -3.99 -5.76
N LEU A 91 -15.90 -3.54 -6.45
CA LEU A 91 -17.29 -3.83 -6.11
C LEU A 91 -17.72 -5.24 -6.54
N VAL A 92 -16.88 -5.92 -7.30
CA VAL A 92 -17.19 -7.19 -7.95
C VAL A 92 -16.09 -8.22 -7.72
N THR A 93 -16.49 -9.50 -7.73
CA THR A 93 -15.59 -10.64 -7.56
C THR A 93 -15.90 -11.71 -8.59
N LEU A 94 -14.87 -12.38 -9.07
CA LEU A 94 -15.00 -13.51 -9.97
C LEU A 94 -14.99 -14.81 -9.17
N SER A 95 -15.89 -15.73 -9.49
CA SER A 95 -15.90 -17.06 -8.91
C SER A 95 -16.19 -18.13 -9.95
N LEU A 96 -15.71 -19.35 -9.68
CA LEU A 96 -15.91 -20.50 -10.58
C LEU A 96 -17.38 -20.92 -10.71
N ASN A 97 -18.22 -20.55 -9.75
CA ASN A 97 -19.62 -20.99 -9.66
C ASN A 97 -20.62 -19.97 -10.23
N GLN A 98 -20.15 -18.83 -10.76
CA GLN A 98 -21.01 -17.82 -11.38
C GLN A 98 -21.58 -18.29 -12.72
N SER A 99 -22.77 -17.81 -13.11
CA SER A 99 -23.26 -17.98 -14.48
C SER A 99 -22.39 -17.20 -15.47
N ASP A 100 -22.28 -17.66 -16.71
CA ASP A 100 -21.43 -17.02 -17.73
C ASP A 100 -21.75 -15.54 -17.96
N ASP A 101 -23.03 -15.15 -17.98
CA ASP A 101 -23.41 -13.74 -18.19
C ASP A 101 -22.92 -12.84 -17.03
N ILE A 102 -23.06 -13.28 -15.77
CA ILE A 102 -22.54 -12.56 -14.58
C ILE A 102 -21.02 -12.50 -14.59
N LEU A 103 -20.36 -13.60 -15.00
CA LEU A 103 -18.90 -13.65 -15.09
C LEU A 103 -18.39 -12.65 -16.13
N GLU A 104 -19.02 -12.59 -17.30
CA GLU A 104 -18.67 -11.64 -18.36
C GLU A 104 -18.84 -10.19 -17.89
N GLU A 105 -19.97 -9.88 -17.24
CA GLU A 105 -20.24 -8.55 -16.70
C GLU A 105 -19.17 -8.14 -15.66
N ASN A 106 -18.92 -9.01 -14.67
CA ASN A 106 -17.91 -8.76 -13.64
C ASN A 106 -16.50 -8.62 -14.24
N PHE A 107 -16.17 -9.43 -15.25
CA PHE A 107 -14.91 -9.33 -15.97
C PHE A 107 -14.76 -7.98 -16.67
N ARG A 108 -15.81 -7.51 -17.37
CA ARG A 108 -15.82 -6.19 -18.03
C ARG A 108 -15.60 -5.06 -17.02
N ILE A 109 -16.26 -5.12 -15.85
CA ILE A 109 -16.10 -4.14 -14.77
C ILE A 109 -14.65 -4.13 -14.27
N ILE A 110 -14.10 -5.30 -13.95
CA ILE A 110 -12.71 -5.43 -13.48
C ILE A 110 -11.72 -4.92 -14.52
N ALA A 111 -11.91 -5.30 -15.79
CA ALA A 111 -11.06 -4.84 -16.88
C ALA A 111 -11.09 -3.31 -17.00
N SER A 112 -12.27 -2.70 -17.00
CA SER A 112 -12.41 -1.24 -17.02
C SER A 112 -11.66 -0.58 -15.86
N GLN A 113 -11.82 -1.09 -14.64
CA GLN A 113 -11.16 -0.54 -13.45
C GLN A 113 -9.63 -0.65 -13.53
N ILE A 114 -9.10 -1.75 -14.09
CA ILE A 114 -7.66 -1.93 -14.29
C ILE A 114 -7.13 -0.95 -15.36
N PHE A 115 -7.87 -0.73 -16.44
CA PHE A 115 -7.54 0.29 -17.45
C PHE A 115 -7.55 1.70 -16.85
N ASP A 116 -8.57 2.04 -16.07
CA ASP A 116 -8.68 3.33 -15.38
C ASP A 116 -7.51 3.53 -14.41
N LYS A 117 -7.16 2.48 -13.66
CA LYS A 117 -6.02 2.50 -12.74
C LYS A 117 -4.69 2.70 -13.49
N ASN A 118 -4.52 2.03 -14.63
CA ASN A 118 -3.35 2.22 -15.47
C ASN A 118 -3.25 3.66 -15.99
N ASN A 119 -4.37 4.24 -16.43
CA ASN A 119 -4.44 5.64 -16.86
C ASN A 119 -4.11 6.60 -15.72
N GLU A 120 -4.61 6.36 -14.50
CA GLU A 120 -4.27 7.14 -13.31
C GLU A 120 -2.75 7.16 -13.05
N ILE A 121 -2.12 5.99 -13.10
CA ILE A 121 -0.66 5.85 -12.92
C ILE A 121 0.10 6.55 -14.03
N HIS A 122 -0.36 6.44 -15.28
CA HIS A 122 0.25 7.14 -16.41
C HIS A 122 0.17 8.65 -16.29
N TYR A 123 -0.92 9.18 -15.73
CA TYR A 123 -1.06 10.60 -15.44
C TYR A 123 -0.16 11.03 -14.27
N ARG A 124 0.07 10.13 -13.29
CA ARG A 124 0.85 10.37 -12.08
C ARG A 124 2.28 9.78 -12.13
N LYS A 125 2.88 9.69 -13.33
CA LYS A 125 4.17 9.02 -13.62
C LYS A 125 5.33 9.38 -12.70
N PHE A 126 5.33 10.57 -12.10
CA PHE A 126 6.41 11.02 -11.21
C PHE A 126 5.94 11.31 -9.79
N TRP A 127 4.67 11.05 -9.48
CA TRP A 127 4.13 11.33 -8.16
C TRP A 127 4.86 10.52 -7.10
N PHE A 128 5.15 9.24 -7.33
CA PHE A 128 5.88 8.40 -6.37
C PHE A 128 7.35 8.82 -6.15
N LEU A 129 7.94 9.63 -7.04
CA LEU A 129 9.28 10.21 -6.85
C LEU A 129 9.25 11.53 -6.07
N ASN A 130 8.07 12.01 -5.67
CA ASN A 130 7.97 13.25 -4.92
C ASN A 130 8.33 13.01 -3.43
N PRO A 131 9.43 13.61 -2.93
CA PRO A 131 9.87 13.44 -1.54
C PRO A 131 8.86 13.99 -0.53
N LEU A 132 8.02 14.97 -0.92
CA LEU A 132 7.00 15.54 -0.04
C LEU A 132 5.96 14.52 0.40
N ILE A 133 5.69 13.49 -0.40
CA ILE A 133 4.75 12.42 -0.04
C ILE A 133 5.34 11.53 1.04
N ALA A 134 6.61 11.15 0.91
CA ALA A 134 7.31 10.39 1.93
C ALA A 134 7.46 11.20 3.21
N LEU A 135 7.69 12.50 3.09
CA LEU A 135 7.74 13.42 4.22
C LEU A 135 6.38 13.48 4.94
N LYS A 136 5.27 13.56 4.20
CA LYS A 136 3.93 13.50 4.78
C LYS A 136 3.70 12.19 5.54
N LYS A 137 4.12 11.04 4.99
CA LYS A 137 4.03 9.74 5.68
C LYS A 137 4.92 9.68 6.91
N PHE A 138 6.13 10.23 6.85
CA PHE A 138 7.04 10.34 7.98
C PHE A 138 6.43 11.13 9.14
N PHE A 139 5.73 12.23 8.86
CA PHE A 139 5.03 13.00 9.90
C PHE A 139 3.76 12.30 10.42
N LEU A 140 3.15 11.40 9.64
CA LEU A 140 1.99 10.62 10.06
C LEU A 140 2.35 9.35 10.83
N LEU A 141 3.62 8.92 10.80
CA LEU A 141 4.11 7.70 11.45
C LEU A 141 3.78 7.63 12.95
N PRO A 142 3.95 8.69 13.76
CA PRO A 142 3.52 8.69 15.15
C PRO A 142 2.03 8.39 15.28
N SER A 143 1.23 8.91 14.36
CA SER A 143 -0.21 8.69 14.37
C SER A 143 -0.61 7.27 13.99
N GLU A 144 0.09 6.67 13.03
CA GLU A 144 -0.09 5.28 12.64
C GLU A 144 0.31 4.33 13.78
N ILE A 145 1.43 4.58 14.48
CA ILE A 145 1.87 3.80 15.64
C ILE A 145 0.82 3.85 16.75
N LEU A 146 0.32 5.05 17.10
CA LEU A 146 -0.68 5.23 18.14
C LEU A 146 -2.03 4.59 17.79
N SER A 147 -2.41 4.59 16.50
CA SER A 147 -3.60 3.87 16.03
C SER A 147 -3.50 2.36 16.26
N TRP A 148 -2.29 1.81 16.22
CA TRP A 148 -2.02 0.40 16.50
C TRP A 148 -2.27 0.03 17.97
N PHE A 149 -2.15 1.02 18.87
CA PHE A 149 -2.54 0.90 20.28
C PHE A 149 -4.01 1.26 20.55
N GLY A 150 -4.84 1.41 19.51
CA GLY A 150 -6.27 1.74 19.63
C GLY A 150 -6.56 3.22 19.88
N ILE A 151 -5.55 4.10 19.80
CA ILE A 151 -5.72 5.55 19.99
C ILE A 151 -6.06 6.18 18.63
N ASN A 152 -7.33 6.49 18.42
CA ASN A 152 -7.81 7.04 17.15
C ASN A 152 -7.56 8.57 17.05
N LEU A 153 -6.45 8.94 16.42
CA LEU A 153 -6.00 10.34 16.25
C LEU A 153 -6.69 11.09 15.09
N SER A 154 -7.72 10.49 14.48
CA SER A 154 -8.57 11.19 13.52
C SER A 154 -9.33 12.36 14.15
N THR A 155 -9.46 12.36 15.49
CA THR A 155 -10.04 13.45 16.26
C THR A 155 -8.99 14.53 16.57
N PHE A 156 -9.39 15.80 16.48
CA PHE A 156 -8.54 16.98 16.79
C PHE A 156 -7.76 16.88 18.13
N PRO A 157 -8.34 16.34 19.23
CA PRO A 157 -7.62 16.15 20.49
C PRO A 157 -6.44 15.18 20.38
N GLY A 158 -6.56 14.15 19.54
CA GLY A 158 -5.48 13.20 19.31
C GLY A 158 -4.24 13.84 18.69
N ARG A 159 -4.44 14.71 17.69
CA ARG A 159 -3.34 15.42 17.04
C ARG A 159 -2.61 16.35 18.01
N ILE A 160 -3.34 17.03 18.89
CA ILE A 160 -2.76 17.87 19.94
C ILE A 160 -1.97 17.00 20.93
N PHE A 161 -2.54 15.87 21.37
CA PHE A 161 -1.86 14.97 22.30
C PHE A 161 -0.56 14.41 21.71
N SER A 162 -0.56 14.01 20.43
CA SER A 162 0.65 13.54 19.75
C SER A 162 1.70 14.64 19.61
N LEU A 163 1.30 15.88 19.33
CA LEU A 163 2.21 17.02 19.24
C LEU A 163 2.78 17.39 20.62
N VAL A 164 1.93 17.37 21.66
CA VAL A 164 2.35 17.58 23.05
C VAL A 164 3.33 16.51 23.49
N ILE A 165 3.09 15.23 23.21
CA ILE A 165 4.04 14.14 23.50
C ILE A 165 5.36 14.36 22.78
N TRP A 166 5.33 14.79 21.52
CA TRP A 166 6.55 15.04 20.77
C TRP A 166 7.35 16.18 21.37
N VAL A 167 6.70 17.30 21.66
CA VAL A 167 7.31 18.48 22.30
C VAL A 167 7.84 18.12 23.68
N THR A 168 7.06 17.42 24.51
CA THR A 168 7.51 17.00 25.84
C THR A 168 8.62 15.97 25.77
N SER A 169 8.67 15.09 24.77
CA SER A 169 9.77 14.14 24.58
C SER A 169 11.09 14.84 24.22
N LEU A 170 11.02 15.94 23.45
CA LEU A 170 12.19 16.77 23.15
C LEU A 170 12.71 17.49 24.39
N PHE A 171 11.82 17.97 25.26
CA PHE A 171 12.22 18.60 26.53
C PHE A 171 12.63 17.59 27.61
N ALA A 172 12.06 16.38 27.60
CA ALA A 172 12.36 15.32 28.58
C ALA A 172 13.78 14.76 28.43
N GLN A 173 14.41 14.87 27.25
CA GLN A 173 15.81 14.46 27.07
C GLN A 173 16.76 15.22 28.00
N GLU A 174 16.55 16.52 28.18
CA GLU A 174 17.37 17.33 29.10
C GLU A 174 17.09 16.95 30.56
N THR A 175 15.83 16.68 30.91
CA THR A 175 15.44 16.34 32.29
C THR A 175 15.90 14.94 32.71
N ILE A 176 15.80 13.95 31.82
CA ILE A 176 16.25 12.57 32.08
C ILE A 176 17.77 12.52 32.24
N SER A 177 18.51 13.28 31.42
CA SER A 177 19.96 13.45 31.57
C SER A 177 20.33 14.04 32.93
N GLN A 178 19.59 15.05 33.39
CA GLN A 178 19.86 15.70 34.69
C GLN A 178 19.52 14.78 35.85
N ILE A 179 18.40 14.06 35.79
CA ILE A 179 17.99 13.07 36.81
C ILE A 179 19.02 11.94 36.91
N LEU A 180 19.48 11.38 35.78
CA LEU A 180 20.52 10.36 35.77
C LEU A 180 21.84 10.89 36.34
N SER A 181 22.24 12.12 36.00
CA SER A 181 23.45 12.73 36.57
C SER A 181 23.34 12.96 38.07
N PHE A 182 22.17 13.36 38.57
CA PHE A 182 21.89 13.53 39.99
C PHE A 182 21.95 12.19 40.72
N VAL A 183 21.27 11.16 40.22
CA VAL A 183 21.27 9.80 40.80
C VAL A 183 22.69 9.22 40.83
N ILE A 184 23.45 9.35 39.74
CA ILE A 184 24.82 8.84 39.69
C ILE A 184 25.73 9.59 40.68
N THR A 185 25.58 10.92 40.79
CA THR A 185 26.43 11.73 41.68
C THR A 185 26.09 11.51 43.16
N HIS A 186 24.81 11.32 43.51
CA HIS A 186 24.39 11.11 44.91
C HIS A 186 24.56 9.67 45.38
N PHE A 187 24.29 8.68 44.53
CA PHE A 187 24.32 7.26 44.94
C PHE A 187 25.67 6.57 44.71
N PHE A 188 26.47 7.00 43.73
CA PHE A 188 27.73 6.31 43.40
C PHE A 188 29.00 7.07 43.81
N LYS A 189 28.89 8.33 44.27
CA LYS A 189 30.04 9.13 44.74
C LYS A 189 30.23 9.14 46.27
N GLY A 190 29.28 8.58 47.01
CA GLY A 190 29.28 8.48 48.47
C GLY A 190 29.91 7.19 49.04
N GLN A 191 30.46 6.31 48.21
CA GLN A 191 31.24 5.15 48.68
C GLN A 191 32.75 5.44 48.54
N LYS A 192 33.30 6.17 49.50
CA LYS A 192 34.72 6.16 49.85
C LYS A 192 34.85 6.13 51.36
#